data_AF-A0A2T1FKG1-F1
#
_entry.id   AF-A0A2T1FKG1-F1
#
_cell.length_a   1.000
_cell.length_b   1.000
_cell.length_c   1.000
_cell.angle_alpha   90.00
_cell.angle_beta   90.00
_cell.angle_gamma   90.00
#
_symmetry.space_group_name_H-M   'P 1'
#
loop_
_entity.id
_entity.type
_entity.pdbx_description
1 polymer ?
#
loop_
_entity_poly.entity_id
_entity_poly.type
_entity_poly.pdbx_seq_one_letter_code
_entity_poly.pdbx_strand_id
1 'polypeptide(L)'
;RLIKHMLKNKYLYLTQGLLAIGAETEKAFGRKNFMALYAVFSSPQQYEVYTEKEQPIGSLEQKFIDSLIPEISCFLLGGKAWIAQSIDRDNRTLIVAPAPQGKKPTWGGFIPQFLGWDVCQEIASLLKSKQDLVYLDPIAKSVLNNARAERRQEVIEGTVWEEEKVQWWTYAGGRINRTLKYGLECLWGWEVRADNFQVTISGEHLTPAMFESAIVEVTKPEFWQAKNTQEYLLANLPNYRFSKFQQVLPDRYALEMVQGYLLDVDGIGKLKIDRS
;
A
#
# COMPACT_ATOMS: atom_id res chain seq x y z
N ARG A 1 15.78 -17.23 -17.91
CA ARG A 1 14.56 -16.54 -18.44
C ARG A 1 14.74 -15.02 -18.49
N LEU A 2 15.17 -14.38 -17.40
CA LEU A 2 15.47 -12.93 -17.36
C LEU A 2 16.55 -12.50 -18.38
N ILE A 3 17.69 -13.19 -18.43
CA ILE A 3 18.77 -12.87 -19.41
C ILE A 3 18.26 -12.91 -20.86
N LYS A 4 17.45 -13.91 -21.22
CA LYS A 4 16.85 -13.99 -22.56
C LYS A 4 15.96 -12.79 -22.87
N HIS A 5 15.17 -12.32 -21.90
CA HIS A 5 14.38 -11.10 -22.05
C HIS A 5 15.27 -9.85 -22.21
N MET A 6 16.32 -9.74 -21.39
CA MET A 6 17.27 -8.62 -21.47
C MET A 6 17.99 -8.57 -22.82
N LEU A 7 18.38 -9.71 -23.37
CA LEU A 7 18.95 -9.82 -24.72
C LEU A 7 17.91 -9.43 -25.80
N LYS A 8 16.69 -9.98 -25.72
CA LYS A 8 15.60 -9.69 -26.68
C LYS A 8 15.29 -8.19 -26.75
N ASN A 9 15.25 -7.53 -25.60
CA ASN A 9 14.92 -6.11 -25.48
C ASN A 9 16.15 -5.19 -25.51
N LYS A 10 17.33 -5.71 -25.89
CA LYS A 10 18.56 -4.93 -26.05
C LYS A 10 19.01 -4.18 -24.77
N TYR A 11 18.61 -4.67 -23.60
CA TYR A 11 19.18 -4.25 -22.31
C TYR A 11 20.57 -4.86 -22.11
N LEU A 12 20.79 -6.06 -22.64
CA LEU A 12 22.10 -6.69 -22.75
C LEU A 12 22.35 -7.11 -24.19
N TYR A 13 23.61 -7.27 -24.56
CA TYR A 13 24.00 -8.00 -25.77
C TYR A 13 25.10 -9.00 -25.45
N LEU A 14 25.20 -10.05 -26.26
CA LEU A 14 26.24 -11.06 -26.14
C LEU A 14 27.38 -10.73 -27.11
N THR A 15 28.60 -10.66 -26.60
CA THR A 15 29.81 -10.47 -27.41
C THR A 15 30.93 -11.35 -26.86
N GLN A 16 31.56 -12.15 -27.72
CA GLN A 16 32.68 -13.03 -27.34
C GLN A 16 32.39 -13.92 -26.10
N GLY A 17 31.15 -14.40 -25.96
CA GLY A 17 30.72 -15.20 -24.81
C GLY A 17 30.44 -14.42 -23.52
N LEU A 18 30.61 -13.10 -23.53
CA LEU A 18 30.35 -12.20 -22.41
C LEU A 18 29.07 -11.39 -22.63
N LEU A 19 28.37 -11.08 -21.54
CA LEU A 19 27.23 -10.17 -21.54
C LEU A 19 27.71 -8.74 -21.33
N ALA A 20 27.34 -7.83 -22.23
CA ALA A 20 27.64 -6.42 -22.17
C ALA A 20 26.37 -5.56 -22.12
N ILE A 21 26.50 -4.33 -21.62
CA ILE A 21 25.41 -3.35 -21.48
C ILE A 21 24.88 -2.96 -22.87
N GLY A 22 23.60 -3.20 -23.14
CA GLY A 22 22.96 -2.80 -24.39
C GLY A 22 22.45 -1.37 -24.38
N ALA A 23 22.16 -0.86 -25.58
CA ALA A 23 21.74 0.52 -25.80
C ALA A 23 20.49 0.93 -25.00
N GLU A 24 19.55 0.01 -24.73
CA GLU A 24 18.37 0.33 -23.94
C GLU A 24 18.70 0.50 -22.44
N THR A 25 19.73 -0.20 -21.94
CA THR A 25 20.25 0.02 -20.59
C THR A 25 20.97 1.37 -20.49
N GLU A 26 21.71 1.79 -21.52
CA GLU A 26 22.31 3.12 -21.55
C GLU A 26 21.27 4.23 -21.55
N LYS A 27 20.19 4.08 -22.34
CA LYS A 27 19.07 5.03 -22.34
C LYS A 27 18.39 5.11 -20.97
N ALA A 28 18.11 3.96 -20.35
CA ALA A 28 17.38 3.90 -19.09
C ALA A 28 18.22 4.32 -17.88
N PHE A 29 19.52 3.98 -17.85
CA PHE A 29 20.36 4.08 -16.66
C PHE A 29 21.69 4.83 -16.87
N GLY A 30 22.06 5.20 -18.10
CA GLY A 30 23.37 5.78 -18.41
C GLY A 30 23.63 7.18 -17.84
N ARG A 31 22.60 7.87 -17.34
CA ARG A 31 22.75 9.18 -16.68
C ARG A 31 23.71 9.08 -15.48
N LYS A 32 24.54 10.12 -15.31
CA LYS A 32 25.53 10.21 -14.23
C LYS A 32 26.43 8.96 -14.17
N ASN A 33 27.00 8.54 -15.29
CA ASN A 33 27.91 7.37 -15.37
C ASN A 33 27.32 6.09 -14.77
N PHE A 34 26.08 5.77 -15.10
CA PHE A 34 25.39 4.59 -14.58
C PHE A 34 25.24 4.56 -13.05
N MET A 35 25.25 5.72 -12.37
CA MET A 35 25.08 5.80 -10.91
C MET A 35 23.82 5.06 -10.43
N ALA A 36 22.77 5.02 -11.24
CA ALA A 36 21.57 4.26 -10.95
C ALA A 36 21.81 2.73 -10.86
N LEU A 37 22.82 2.17 -11.52
CA LEU A 37 23.20 0.76 -11.36
C LEU A 37 24.01 0.51 -10.09
N TYR A 38 24.84 1.47 -9.67
CA TYR A 38 25.74 1.31 -8.51
C TYR A 38 25.12 1.71 -7.17
N ALA A 39 24.14 2.62 -7.17
CA ALA A 39 23.54 3.10 -5.93
C ALA A 39 22.63 2.03 -5.30
N VAL A 40 22.81 1.74 -4.01
CA VAL A 40 21.93 0.82 -3.26
C VAL A 40 20.56 1.46 -3.00
N PHE A 41 20.51 2.79 -2.96
CA PHE A 41 19.29 3.59 -2.80
C PHE A 41 19.07 4.47 -4.02
N SER A 42 17.81 4.86 -4.27
CA SER A 42 17.50 5.88 -5.27
C SER A 42 17.45 7.22 -4.56
N SER A 43 18.16 8.24 -5.05
CA SER A 43 17.98 9.61 -4.53
C SER A 43 16.53 10.04 -4.78
N PRO A 44 15.76 10.37 -3.73
CA PRO A 44 14.40 10.86 -3.92
C PRO A 44 14.46 12.15 -4.73
N GLN A 45 13.73 12.18 -5.84
CA GLN A 45 13.55 13.43 -6.60
C GLN A 45 12.52 14.26 -5.86
N GLN A 46 12.80 15.54 -5.65
CA GLN A 46 11.92 16.47 -4.96
C GLN A 46 11.26 17.42 -5.96
N TYR A 47 10.03 17.81 -5.66
CA TYR A 47 9.32 18.93 -6.28
C TYR A 47 9.25 20.06 -5.27
N GLU A 48 9.55 21.27 -5.73
CA GLU A 48 9.37 22.48 -4.92
C GLU A 48 7.89 22.87 -4.94
N VAL A 49 7.34 23.17 -3.77
CA VAL A 49 5.92 23.50 -3.60
C VAL A 49 5.77 24.99 -3.40
N TYR A 50 4.92 25.61 -4.21
CA TYR A 50 4.64 27.03 -4.20
C TYR A 50 3.15 27.28 -4.00
N THR A 51 2.83 28.39 -3.36
CA THR A 51 1.46 28.92 -3.41
C THR A 51 1.15 29.51 -4.78
N GLU A 52 -0.13 29.77 -5.08
CA GLU A 52 -0.56 30.54 -6.26
C GLU A 52 0.09 31.93 -6.39
N LYS A 53 0.64 32.47 -5.30
CA LYS A 53 1.39 33.74 -5.26
C LYS A 53 2.91 33.55 -5.37
N GLU A 54 3.35 32.41 -5.89
CA GLU A 54 4.76 32.05 -6.08
C GLU A 54 5.61 32.01 -4.79
N GLN A 55 4.98 31.93 -3.61
CA GLN A 55 5.71 31.78 -2.34
C GLN A 55 6.09 30.31 -2.11
N PRO A 56 7.38 29.98 -1.90
CA PRO A 56 7.80 28.61 -1.58
C PRO A 56 7.36 28.22 -0.17
N ILE A 57 6.79 27.02 -0.04
CA ILE A 57 6.31 26.49 1.25
C ILE A 57 7.05 25.23 1.71
N GLY A 58 7.84 24.60 0.83
CA GLY A 58 8.63 23.41 1.13
C GLY A 58 8.77 22.53 -0.11
N SER A 59 9.19 21.29 0.09
CA SER A 59 9.35 20.32 -0.99
C SER A 59 8.65 19.00 -0.68
N LEU A 60 8.27 18.29 -1.74
CA LEU A 60 7.62 16.97 -1.68
C LEU A 60 8.31 16.00 -2.61
N GLU A 61 8.38 14.74 -2.21
CA GLU A 61 8.95 13.70 -3.07
C GLU A 61 8.10 13.50 -4.32
N GLN A 62 8.75 13.31 -5.48
CA GLN A 62 8.10 13.03 -6.76
C GLN A 62 7.06 11.92 -6.65
N LYS A 63 7.32 10.88 -5.85
CA LYS A 63 6.37 9.78 -5.66
C LYS A 63 5.05 10.24 -5.01
N PHE A 64 5.13 11.18 -4.07
CA PHE A 64 3.93 11.79 -3.48
C PHE A 64 3.20 12.62 -4.53
N ILE A 65 3.92 13.43 -5.30
CA ILE A 65 3.37 14.23 -6.41
C ILE A 65 2.65 13.36 -7.44
N ASP A 66 3.21 12.21 -7.80
CA ASP A 66 2.63 11.27 -8.76
C ASP A 66 1.26 10.70 -8.30
N SER A 67 0.97 10.75 -6.99
CA SER A 67 -0.33 10.34 -6.44
C SER A 67 -1.36 11.47 -6.35
N LEU A 68 -0.93 12.72 -6.55
CA LEU A 68 -1.82 13.88 -6.47
C LEU A 68 -2.61 14.02 -7.77
N ILE A 69 -3.91 14.21 -7.59
CA ILE A 69 -4.81 14.67 -8.64
C ILE A 69 -5.08 16.16 -8.38
N PRO A 70 -4.71 17.06 -9.32
CA PRO A 70 -5.03 18.49 -9.25
C PRO A 70 -6.51 18.74 -8.95
N GLU A 71 -6.79 19.80 -8.18
CA GLU A 71 -8.11 20.27 -7.71
C GLU A 71 -8.88 19.28 -6.80
N ILE A 72 -8.38 18.07 -6.64
CA ILE A 72 -9.02 17.02 -5.84
C ILE A 72 -8.23 16.74 -4.56
N SER A 73 -6.91 16.60 -4.68
CA SER A 73 -6.06 16.06 -3.62
C SER A 73 -5.67 17.13 -2.59
N CYS A 74 -6.02 16.88 -1.33
CA CYS A 74 -5.61 17.70 -0.19
C CYS A 74 -4.54 17.01 0.65
N PHE A 75 -3.54 17.75 1.13
CA PHE A 75 -2.45 17.24 1.95
C PHE A 75 -1.97 18.26 2.98
N LEU A 76 -1.15 17.82 3.94
CA LEU A 76 -0.52 18.69 4.93
C LEU A 76 0.94 18.96 4.55
N LEU A 77 1.36 20.22 4.62
CA LEU A 77 2.76 20.62 4.49
C LEU A 77 3.02 21.80 5.43
N GLY A 78 4.03 21.67 6.30
CA GLY A 78 4.33 22.67 7.33
C GLY A 78 3.19 22.90 8.33
N GLY A 79 2.40 21.86 8.63
CA GLY A 79 1.26 21.94 9.56
C GLY A 79 0.01 22.64 9.00
N LYS A 80 0.01 23.04 7.73
CA LYS A 80 -1.14 23.66 7.04
C LYS A 80 -1.68 22.74 5.96
N ALA A 81 -2.99 22.81 5.72
CA ALA A 81 -3.67 22.02 4.70
C ALA A 81 -3.68 22.75 3.36
N TRP A 82 -3.27 22.03 2.31
CA TRP A 82 -3.12 22.52 0.95
C TRP A 82 -3.89 21.63 -0.01
N ILE A 83 -4.41 22.20 -1.08
CA ILE A 83 -4.97 21.49 -2.23
C ILE A 83 -4.03 21.66 -3.42
N ALA A 84 -3.72 20.56 -4.10
CA ALA A 84 -2.92 20.60 -5.32
C ALA A 84 -3.68 21.33 -6.42
N GLN A 85 -3.08 22.33 -7.08
CA GLN A 85 -3.70 23.08 -8.18
C GLN A 85 -3.10 22.70 -9.53
N SER A 86 -1.77 22.65 -9.64
CA SER A 86 -1.10 22.25 -10.87
C SER A 86 0.26 21.64 -10.59
N ILE A 87 0.65 20.70 -11.45
CA ILE A 87 1.95 20.01 -11.37
C ILE A 87 2.71 20.30 -12.65
N ASP A 88 3.82 21.02 -12.53
CA ASP A 88 4.78 21.21 -13.61
C ASP A 88 5.88 20.15 -13.48
N ARG A 89 5.84 19.17 -14.38
CA ARG A 89 6.77 18.04 -14.37
C ARG A 89 8.13 18.38 -14.97
N ASP A 90 8.20 19.41 -15.81
CA ASP A 90 9.44 19.82 -16.47
C ASP A 90 10.29 20.61 -15.48
N ASN A 91 9.68 21.55 -14.75
CA ASN A 91 10.35 22.37 -13.75
C ASN A 91 10.36 21.75 -12.34
N ARG A 92 9.65 20.62 -12.14
CA ARG A 92 9.48 19.95 -10.84
C ARG A 92 8.89 20.87 -9.79
N THR A 93 7.79 21.53 -10.14
CA THR A 93 7.09 22.40 -9.21
C THR A 93 5.65 21.97 -9.04
N LEU A 94 5.11 22.18 -7.83
CA LEU A 94 3.70 21.98 -7.50
C LEU A 94 3.14 23.32 -7.04
N ILE A 95 2.09 23.80 -7.71
CA ILE A 95 1.31 24.96 -7.23
C ILE A 95 0.17 24.45 -6.35
N VAL A 96 -0.03 25.12 -5.21
CA VAL A 96 -1.09 24.80 -4.25
C VAL A 96 -1.89 26.02 -3.83
N ALA A 97 -3.12 25.75 -3.39
CA ALA A 97 -3.96 26.71 -2.68
C ALA A 97 -4.29 26.20 -1.27
N PRO A 98 -4.71 27.07 -0.33
CA PRO A 98 -5.23 26.64 0.96
C PRO A 98 -6.40 25.66 0.77
N ALA A 99 -6.40 24.53 1.47
CA ALA A 99 -7.48 23.56 1.35
C ALA A 99 -8.82 24.15 1.88
N PRO A 100 -9.96 23.91 1.20
CA PRO A 100 -11.26 24.35 1.68
C PRO A 100 -11.59 23.77 3.06
N GLN A 101 -12.23 24.57 3.93
CA GLN A 101 -12.64 24.09 5.25
C GLN A 101 -13.57 22.87 5.12
N GLY A 102 -13.28 21.81 5.90
CA GLY A 102 -14.05 20.57 5.93
C GLY A 102 -13.47 19.41 5.10
N LYS A 103 -12.51 19.64 4.19
CA LYS A 103 -11.76 18.53 3.56
C LYS A 103 -10.63 18.09 4.49
N LYS A 104 -10.80 16.95 5.17
CA LYS A 104 -9.75 16.35 6.01
C LYS A 104 -8.55 15.98 5.12
N PRO A 105 -7.38 16.61 5.28
CA PRO A 105 -6.21 16.26 4.49
C PRO A 105 -5.79 14.84 4.85
N THR A 106 -5.78 13.96 3.85
CA THR A 106 -5.29 12.59 3.99
C THR A 106 -3.78 12.58 3.88
N TRP A 107 -3.11 12.01 4.89
CA TRP A 107 -1.70 11.65 4.79
C TRP A 107 -1.57 10.49 3.80
N GLY A 108 -1.39 10.81 2.52
CA GLY A 108 -1.04 9.84 1.50
C GLY A 108 0.45 9.55 1.52
N GLY A 109 0.99 8.88 2.55
CA GLY A 109 2.28 8.22 2.39
C GLY A 109 2.19 7.27 1.19
N PHE A 110 3.06 7.44 0.18
CA PHE A 110 2.98 6.72 -1.10
C PHE A 110 3.14 5.19 -0.95
N ILE A 111 3.76 4.75 0.14
CA ILE A 111 3.84 3.35 0.51
C ILE A 111 2.81 3.15 1.63
N PRO A 112 1.92 2.16 1.53
CA PRO A 112 1.11 1.78 2.67
C PRO A 112 2.03 1.59 3.88
N GLN A 113 1.80 2.31 4.97
CA GLN A 113 2.50 2.04 6.22
C GLN A 113 1.94 0.74 6.77
N PHE A 114 2.41 -0.37 6.20
CA PHE A 114 2.02 -1.69 6.62
C PHE A 114 2.75 -2.02 7.90
N LEU A 115 1.97 -2.13 8.97
CA LEU A 115 2.40 -2.79 10.18
C LEU A 115 2.43 -4.30 9.92
N GLY A 116 3.42 -4.96 10.51
CA GLY A 116 3.51 -6.41 10.49
C GLY A 116 2.53 -7.07 11.45
N TRP A 117 2.28 -8.36 11.23
CA TRP A 117 1.42 -9.19 12.06
C TRP A 117 1.69 -9.03 13.56
N ASP A 118 2.94 -9.24 14.00
CA ASP A 118 3.29 -9.26 15.43
C ASP A 118 3.00 -7.91 16.11
N VAL A 119 3.26 -6.80 15.42
CA VAL A 119 2.97 -5.46 15.93
C VAL A 119 1.47 -5.25 16.08
N CYS A 120 0.69 -5.61 15.07
CA CYS A 120 -0.76 -5.47 15.14
C CYS A 120 -1.39 -6.38 16.20
N GLN A 121 -0.91 -7.62 16.33
CA GLN A 121 -1.36 -8.53 17.38
C GLN A 121 -1.04 -7.99 18.78
N GLU A 122 0.13 -7.39 18.98
CA GLU A 122 0.46 -6.80 20.28
C GLU A 122 -0.38 -5.55 20.57
N ILE A 123 -0.67 -4.73 19.55
CA ILE A 123 -1.64 -3.64 19.69
C ILE A 123 -3.01 -4.20 20.12
N ALA A 124 -3.51 -5.25 19.46
CA ALA A 124 -4.77 -5.89 19.82
C ALA A 124 -4.74 -6.43 21.27
N SER A 125 -3.65 -7.10 21.65
CA SER A 125 -3.41 -7.62 23.00
C SER A 125 -3.51 -6.51 24.06
N LEU A 126 -2.82 -5.39 23.84
CA LEU A 126 -2.84 -4.23 24.75
C LEU A 126 -4.21 -3.57 24.85
N LEU A 127 -4.98 -3.52 23.75
CA LEU A 127 -6.35 -3.00 23.72
C LEU A 127 -7.34 -3.93 24.46
N LYS A 128 -7.16 -5.25 24.38
CA LYS A 128 -7.96 -6.25 25.13
C LYS A 128 -7.62 -6.24 26.62
N SER A 129 -6.33 -6.10 26.93
CA SER A 129 -5.80 -6.16 28.28
C SER A 129 -6.26 -4.97 29.13
N LYS A 130 -6.45 -5.23 30.43
CA LYS A 130 -6.66 -4.20 31.46
C LYS A 130 -5.38 -3.90 32.25
N GLN A 131 -4.26 -4.54 31.90
CA GLN A 131 -3.00 -4.40 32.61
C GLN A 131 -2.39 -3.02 32.38
N ASP A 132 -1.95 -2.37 33.46
CA ASP A 132 -1.18 -1.14 33.37
C ASP A 132 0.26 -1.41 32.99
N LEU A 133 0.80 -0.52 32.15
CA LEU A 133 2.20 -0.55 31.72
C LEU A 133 3.02 0.37 32.63
N VAL A 134 3.98 -0.22 33.35
CA VAL A 134 4.75 0.46 34.42
C VAL A 134 5.57 1.64 33.89
N TYR A 135 6.01 1.57 32.63
CA TYR A 135 6.84 2.60 31.99
C TYR A 135 6.04 3.81 31.45
N LEU A 136 4.71 3.81 31.55
CA LEU A 136 3.89 4.94 31.08
C LEU A 136 3.72 6.01 32.15
N ASP A 137 3.89 7.27 31.76
CA ASP A 137 3.50 8.43 32.56
C ASP A 137 1.96 8.59 32.64
N PRO A 138 1.43 9.47 33.50
CA PRO A 138 -0.02 9.64 33.66
C PRO A 138 -0.76 10.07 32.37
N ILE A 139 -0.14 10.86 31.49
CA ILE A 139 -0.75 11.32 30.24
C ILE A 139 -0.85 10.14 29.27
N ALA A 140 0.23 9.39 29.10
CA ALA A 140 0.27 8.22 28.24
C ALA A 140 -0.70 7.12 28.70
N LYS A 141 -0.83 6.91 30.03
CA LYS A 141 -1.83 6.00 30.60
C LYS A 141 -3.26 6.42 30.25
N SER A 142 -3.57 7.72 30.35
CA SER A 142 -4.88 8.25 29.98
C SER A 142 -5.19 7.99 28.51
N VAL A 143 -4.24 8.26 27.60
CA VAL A 143 -4.39 8.00 26.16
C VAL A 143 -4.65 6.52 25.88
N LEU A 144 -3.89 5.60 26.50
CA LEU A 144 -4.10 4.16 26.33
C LEU A 144 -5.46 3.71 26.86
N ASN A 145 -5.89 4.22 28.02
CA ASN A 145 -7.17 3.86 28.61
C ASN A 145 -8.35 4.38 27.79
N ASN A 146 -8.23 5.56 27.18
CA ASN A 146 -9.22 6.05 26.22
C ASN A 146 -9.28 5.15 24.98
N ALA A 147 -8.14 4.76 24.41
CA ALA A 147 -8.10 3.84 23.27
C ALA A 147 -8.72 2.47 23.59
N ARG A 148 -8.48 1.95 24.81
CA ARG A 148 -9.15 0.74 25.34
C ARG A 148 -10.65 0.93 25.46
N ALA A 149 -11.11 2.04 26.04
CA ALA A 149 -12.53 2.31 26.19
C ALA A 149 -13.26 2.38 24.84
N GLU A 150 -12.62 2.98 23.83
CA GLU A 150 -13.17 3.11 22.47
C GLU A 150 -13.23 1.76 21.73
N ARG A 151 -12.14 0.99 21.72
CA ARG A 151 -11.97 -0.12 20.76
C ARG A 151 -12.07 -1.51 21.38
N ARG A 152 -12.03 -1.66 22.71
CA ARG A 152 -11.87 -2.98 23.32
C ARG A 152 -12.96 -3.97 22.94
N GLN A 153 -14.21 -3.52 22.81
CA GLN A 153 -15.34 -4.39 22.45
C GLN A 153 -15.16 -4.94 21.03
N GLU A 154 -14.89 -4.06 20.06
CA GLU A 154 -14.64 -4.38 18.66
C GLU A 154 -13.52 -5.41 18.49
N VAL A 155 -12.44 -5.24 19.25
CA VAL A 155 -11.25 -6.11 19.20
C VAL A 155 -11.53 -7.48 19.84
N ILE A 156 -12.45 -7.54 20.82
CA ILE A 156 -12.89 -8.80 21.46
C ILE A 156 -13.85 -9.57 20.54
N GLU A 157 -14.86 -8.89 19.99
CA GLU A 157 -15.86 -9.49 19.10
C GLU A 157 -15.23 -9.96 17.79
N GLY A 158 -14.22 -9.25 17.30
CA GLY A 158 -13.46 -9.63 16.10
C GLY A 158 -14.23 -9.35 14.81
N THR A 159 -15.52 -9.66 14.74
CA THR A 159 -16.36 -9.44 13.56
C THR A 159 -17.67 -8.79 13.97
N VAL A 160 -17.98 -7.64 13.39
CA VAL A 160 -19.21 -6.86 13.63
C VAL A 160 -20.04 -6.85 12.35
N TRP A 161 -21.31 -7.22 12.45
CA TRP A 161 -22.26 -7.28 11.34
C TRP A 161 -23.23 -6.09 11.37
N GLU A 162 -23.39 -5.44 10.22
CA GLU A 162 -24.33 -4.32 10.00
C GLU A 162 -25.05 -4.57 8.67
N GLU A 163 -26.33 -4.94 8.65
CA GLU A 163 -27.14 -5.23 7.44
C GLU A 163 -26.36 -5.81 6.23
N GLU A 164 -25.90 -4.98 5.30
CA GLU A 164 -25.16 -5.38 4.07
C GLU A 164 -23.64 -5.14 4.14
N LYS A 165 -23.10 -5.06 5.36
CA LYS A 165 -21.71 -4.72 5.64
C LYS A 165 -21.19 -5.56 6.81
N VAL A 166 -19.97 -6.06 6.67
CA VAL A 166 -19.23 -6.69 7.77
C VAL A 166 -17.93 -5.95 8.01
N GLN A 167 -17.64 -5.72 9.29
CA GLN A 167 -16.39 -5.14 9.75
C GLN A 167 -15.61 -6.19 10.54
N TRP A 168 -14.50 -6.63 9.97
CA TRP A 168 -13.65 -7.67 10.53
C TRP A 168 -12.34 -7.09 11.06
N TRP A 169 -12.23 -7.04 12.38
CA TRP A 169 -11.09 -6.56 13.18
C TRP A 169 -10.00 -7.61 13.31
N THR A 170 -9.29 -7.87 12.20
CA THR A 170 -8.26 -8.92 12.12
C THR A 170 -7.01 -8.64 12.94
N TYR A 171 -6.61 -7.37 13.04
CA TYR A 171 -5.28 -6.96 13.52
C TYR A 171 -4.14 -7.77 12.88
N ALA A 172 -4.27 -8.10 11.60
CA ALA A 172 -3.32 -8.96 10.90
C ALA A 172 -2.16 -8.19 10.25
N GLY A 173 -2.22 -6.87 10.23
CA GLY A 173 -1.27 -6.04 9.51
C GLY A 173 -1.65 -5.85 8.05
N GLY A 174 -1.15 -4.77 7.47
CA GLY A 174 -1.73 -4.25 6.24
C GLY A 174 -1.50 -5.11 5.00
N ARG A 175 -0.41 -5.89 4.92
CA ARG A 175 -0.21 -6.82 3.79
C ARG A 175 -1.23 -7.94 3.79
N ILE A 176 -1.50 -8.55 4.94
CA ILE A 176 -2.49 -9.64 5.06
C ILE A 176 -3.89 -9.10 4.76
N ASN A 177 -4.27 -7.98 5.37
CA ASN A 177 -5.58 -7.35 5.14
C ASN A 177 -5.77 -6.88 3.69
N ARG A 178 -4.71 -6.40 3.03
CA ARG A 178 -4.75 -6.06 1.60
C ARG A 178 -4.88 -7.31 0.73
N THR A 179 -4.31 -8.43 1.15
CA THR A 179 -4.46 -9.70 0.42
C THR A 179 -5.90 -10.18 0.52
N LEU A 180 -6.51 -10.13 1.72
CA LEU A 180 -7.94 -10.38 1.88
C LEU A 180 -8.78 -9.47 0.98
N LYS A 181 -8.48 -8.18 0.93
CA LYS A 181 -9.16 -7.22 0.04
C LYS A 181 -9.21 -7.73 -1.40
N TYR A 182 -8.05 -7.93 -2.01
CA TYR A 182 -8.00 -8.33 -3.42
C TYR A 182 -8.58 -9.72 -3.68
N GLY A 183 -8.43 -10.65 -2.72
CA GLY A 183 -9.00 -11.99 -2.85
C GLY A 183 -10.53 -11.97 -2.84
N LEU A 184 -11.11 -11.21 -1.91
CA LEU A 184 -12.57 -11.09 -1.76
C LEU A 184 -13.21 -10.29 -2.90
N GLU A 185 -12.58 -9.20 -3.34
CA GLU A 185 -13.03 -8.45 -4.51
C GLU A 185 -13.00 -9.33 -5.77
N CYS A 186 -11.93 -10.13 -5.95
CA CYS A 186 -11.82 -11.03 -7.10
C CYS A 186 -12.84 -12.18 -7.06
N LEU A 187 -13.13 -12.72 -5.88
CA LEU A 187 -13.97 -13.90 -5.73
C LEU A 187 -15.47 -13.58 -5.86
N TRP A 188 -15.91 -12.51 -5.21
CA TRP A 188 -17.34 -12.18 -5.08
C TRP A 188 -17.73 -10.81 -5.65
N GLY A 189 -16.76 -9.98 -6.05
CA GLY A 189 -17.04 -8.61 -6.51
C GLY A 189 -17.49 -7.65 -5.41
N TRP A 190 -17.34 -8.01 -4.14
CA TRP A 190 -17.66 -7.14 -3.01
C TRP A 190 -16.77 -5.89 -3.00
N GLU A 191 -17.29 -4.78 -2.49
CA GLU A 191 -16.46 -3.62 -2.18
C GLU A 191 -15.71 -3.91 -0.87
N VAL A 192 -14.37 -3.89 -0.92
CA VAL A 192 -13.56 -4.18 0.26
C VAL A 192 -12.58 -3.05 0.55
N ARG A 193 -12.58 -2.59 1.81
CA ARG A 193 -11.63 -1.61 2.34
C ARG A 193 -10.79 -2.29 3.40
N ALA A 194 -9.48 -2.03 3.38
CA ALA A 194 -8.53 -2.67 4.28
C ALA A 194 -7.49 -1.68 4.79
N ASP A 195 -7.21 -1.75 6.08
CA ASP A 195 -6.09 -1.09 6.73
C ASP A 195 -5.26 -2.11 7.56
N ASN A 196 -4.41 -1.65 8.47
CA ASN A 196 -3.59 -2.53 9.31
C ASN A 196 -4.37 -3.36 10.33
N PHE A 197 -5.55 -2.89 10.73
CA PHE A 197 -6.30 -3.40 11.87
C PHE A 197 -7.60 -4.10 11.44
N GLN A 198 -8.19 -3.70 10.32
CA GLN A 198 -9.48 -4.21 9.90
C GLN A 198 -9.63 -4.38 8.38
N VAL A 199 -10.63 -5.18 8.04
CA VAL A 199 -11.19 -5.35 6.69
C VAL A 199 -12.69 -5.06 6.78
N THR A 200 -13.16 -4.09 5.99
CA THR A 200 -14.59 -3.76 5.85
C THR A 200 -15.07 -4.23 4.48
N ILE A 201 -16.14 -5.01 4.45
CA ILE A 201 -16.67 -5.64 3.25
C ILE A 201 -18.14 -5.23 3.13
N SER A 202 -18.57 -4.83 1.95
CA SER A 202 -19.97 -4.55 1.62
C SER A 202 -20.30 -5.04 0.22
N GLY A 203 -21.50 -5.59 0.03
CA GLY A 203 -21.95 -6.04 -1.28
C GLY A 203 -23.19 -6.93 -1.22
N GLU A 204 -23.72 -7.23 -2.40
CA GLU A 204 -24.92 -8.07 -2.54
C GLU A 204 -24.70 -9.46 -1.96
N HIS A 205 -25.76 -10.00 -1.34
CA HIS A 205 -25.79 -11.35 -0.75
C HIS A 205 -24.73 -11.60 0.34
N LEU A 206 -24.16 -10.57 0.94
CA LEU A 206 -23.19 -10.71 2.02
C LEU A 206 -23.88 -11.31 3.27
N THR A 207 -23.64 -12.60 3.50
CA THR A 207 -24.15 -13.35 4.67
C THR A 207 -22.99 -13.98 5.44
N PRO A 208 -23.15 -14.33 6.73
CA PRO A 208 -22.10 -15.02 7.49
C PRO A 208 -21.56 -16.27 6.82
N ALA A 209 -22.45 -17.11 6.27
CA ALA A 209 -22.05 -18.32 5.55
C ALA A 209 -21.23 -18.02 4.28
N MET A 210 -21.63 -17.00 3.51
CA MET A 210 -20.87 -16.60 2.31
C MET A 210 -19.53 -15.97 2.66
N PHE A 211 -19.48 -15.15 3.70
CA PHE A 211 -18.24 -14.59 4.23
C PHE A 211 -17.27 -15.70 4.64
N GLU A 212 -17.70 -16.65 5.48
CA GLU A 212 -16.86 -17.77 5.90
C GLU A 212 -16.36 -18.60 4.72
N SER A 213 -17.27 -18.94 3.78
CA SER A 213 -16.89 -19.67 2.56
C SER A 213 -15.89 -18.89 1.72
N ALA A 214 -16.03 -17.57 1.62
CA ALA A 214 -15.11 -16.71 0.89
C ALA A 214 -13.72 -16.71 1.53
N ILE A 215 -13.64 -16.59 2.86
CA ILE A 215 -12.36 -16.64 3.57
C ILE A 215 -11.67 -18.00 3.36
N VAL A 216 -12.42 -19.10 3.45
CA VAL A 216 -11.87 -20.44 3.19
C VAL A 216 -11.33 -20.54 1.76
N GLU A 217 -12.03 -20.00 0.77
CA GLU A 217 -11.56 -20.04 -0.61
C GLU A 217 -10.27 -19.22 -0.82
N VAL A 218 -10.21 -17.99 -0.30
CA VAL A 218 -9.02 -17.12 -0.47
C VAL A 218 -7.80 -17.59 0.36
N THR A 219 -7.97 -18.51 1.31
CA THR A 219 -6.83 -19.15 2.00
C THR A 219 -6.13 -20.22 1.14
N LYS A 220 -6.76 -20.70 0.07
CA LYS A 220 -6.21 -21.75 -0.79
C LYS A 220 -5.12 -21.19 -1.71
N PRO A 221 -3.90 -21.77 -1.75
CA PRO A 221 -2.87 -21.35 -2.70
C PRO A 221 -3.32 -21.44 -4.17
N GLU A 222 -4.19 -22.40 -4.48
CA GLU A 222 -4.72 -22.63 -5.83
C GLU A 222 -5.54 -21.44 -6.33
N PHE A 223 -6.27 -20.76 -5.44
CA PHE A 223 -7.03 -19.56 -5.76
C PHE A 223 -6.10 -18.46 -6.30
N TRP A 224 -4.95 -18.26 -5.67
CA TRP A 224 -3.97 -17.24 -6.06
C TRP A 224 -3.20 -17.62 -7.32
N GLN A 225 -3.03 -18.91 -7.61
CA GLN A 225 -2.37 -19.39 -8.83
C GLN A 225 -3.29 -19.41 -10.04
N ALA A 226 -4.61 -19.32 -9.83
CA ALA A 226 -5.59 -19.35 -10.89
C ALA A 226 -5.44 -18.14 -11.84
N LYS A 227 -5.67 -18.40 -13.13
CA LYS A 227 -5.45 -17.42 -14.20
C LYS A 227 -6.32 -16.16 -14.03
N ASN A 228 -7.59 -16.35 -13.66
CA ASN A 228 -8.53 -15.27 -13.39
C ASN A 228 -8.03 -14.34 -12.26
N THR A 229 -7.53 -14.90 -11.15
CA THR A 229 -7.00 -14.12 -10.03
C THR A 229 -5.75 -13.34 -10.43
N GLN A 230 -4.85 -13.97 -11.19
CA GLN A 230 -3.66 -13.29 -11.70
C GLN A 230 -4.01 -12.13 -12.66
N GLU A 231 -4.98 -12.32 -13.54
CA GLU A 231 -5.47 -11.27 -14.45
C GLU A 231 -6.16 -10.13 -13.68
N TYR A 232 -6.94 -10.46 -12.66
CA TYR A 232 -7.56 -9.48 -11.78
C TYR A 232 -6.52 -8.64 -11.03
N LEU A 233 -5.51 -9.28 -10.44
CA LEU A 233 -4.41 -8.59 -9.76
C LEU A 233 -3.62 -7.69 -10.71
N LEU A 234 -3.37 -8.15 -11.95
CA LEU A 234 -2.71 -7.34 -12.98
C LEU A 234 -3.48 -6.05 -13.29
N ALA A 235 -4.81 -6.12 -13.34
CA ALA A 235 -5.66 -4.98 -13.67
C ALA A 235 -5.86 -4.02 -12.49
N ASN A 236 -5.85 -4.52 -11.24
CA ASN A 236 -6.29 -3.76 -10.06
C ASN A 236 -5.17 -3.43 -9.06
N LEU A 237 -3.97 -4.05 -9.18
CA LEU A 237 -2.85 -3.66 -8.36
C LEU A 237 -2.34 -2.27 -8.78
N PRO A 238 -2.06 -1.37 -7.83
CA PRO A 238 -1.48 -0.07 -8.14
C PRO A 238 -0.12 -0.26 -8.79
N ASN A 239 0.17 0.56 -9.81
CA ASN A 239 1.45 0.56 -10.51
C ASN A 239 2.55 1.25 -9.68
N TYR A 240 2.81 0.75 -8.47
CA TYR A 240 3.89 1.25 -7.65
C TYR A 240 5.23 0.89 -8.26
N ARG A 241 6.14 1.88 -8.29
CA ARG A 241 7.55 1.67 -8.60
C ARG A 241 8.33 1.49 -7.30
N PHE A 242 8.43 0.24 -6.86
CA PHE A 242 9.22 -0.14 -5.68
C PHE A 242 10.71 -0.16 -5.97
N SER A 243 11.10 -0.45 -7.21
CA SER A 243 12.49 -0.44 -7.66
C SER A 243 12.65 0.32 -8.98
N LYS A 244 13.79 1.01 -9.11
CA LYS A 244 14.25 1.61 -10.38
C LYS A 244 14.49 0.58 -11.49
N PHE A 245 14.64 -0.69 -11.15
CA PHE A 245 14.81 -1.78 -12.11
C PHE A 245 13.49 -2.38 -12.58
N GLN A 246 12.37 -2.06 -11.92
CA GLN A 246 11.06 -2.61 -12.28
C GLN A 246 10.67 -2.27 -13.72
N GLN A 247 11.11 -1.11 -14.24
CA GLN A 247 10.86 -0.67 -15.62
C GLN A 247 11.56 -1.53 -16.71
N VAL A 248 12.53 -2.37 -16.34
CA VAL A 248 13.25 -3.25 -17.27
C VAL A 248 13.00 -4.73 -16.97
N LEU A 249 12.08 -5.03 -16.05
CA LEU A 249 11.65 -6.39 -15.79
C LEU A 249 10.59 -6.81 -16.82
N PRO A 250 10.53 -8.10 -17.19
CA PRO A 250 9.33 -8.68 -17.79
C PRO A 250 8.10 -8.36 -16.93
N ASP A 251 6.96 -8.07 -17.57
CA ASP A 251 5.71 -7.68 -16.89
C ASP A 251 5.34 -8.64 -15.76
N ARG A 252 5.50 -9.96 -15.99
CA ARG A 252 5.28 -11.00 -14.98
C ARG A 252 6.13 -10.81 -13.73
N TYR A 253 7.41 -10.48 -13.85
CA TYR A 253 8.29 -10.29 -12.69
C TYR A 253 8.11 -8.92 -12.04
N ALA A 254 7.75 -7.89 -12.81
CA ALA A 254 7.34 -6.62 -12.25
C ALA A 254 6.08 -6.78 -11.38
N LEU A 255 5.11 -7.57 -11.86
CA LEU A 255 3.91 -7.95 -11.10
C LEU A 255 4.27 -8.76 -9.86
N GLU A 256 5.08 -9.81 -10.00
CA GLU A 256 5.52 -10.65 -8.87
C GLU A 256 6.21 -9.82 -7.79
N MET A 257 7.00 -8.82 -8.19
CA MET A 257 7.59 -7.87 -7.26
C MET A 257 6.51 -7.04 -6.54
N VAL A 258 5.56 -6.45 -7.26
CA VAL A 258 4.45 -5.68 -6.64
C VAL A 258 3.63 -6.55 -5.70
N GLN A 259 3.31 -7.79 -6.10
CA GLN A 259 2.64 -8.78 -5.25
C GLN A 259 3.46 -9.07 -3.99
N GLY A 260 4.76 -9.32 -4.11
CA GLY A 260 5.64 -9.58 -2.97
C GLY A 260 5.75 -8.41 -1.97
N TYR A 261 5.58 -7.18 -2.43
CA TYR A 261 5.56 -6.00 -1.55
C TYR A 261 4.18 -5.75 -0.92
N LEU A 262 3.09 -6.04 -1.65
CA LEU A 262 1.74 -5.65 -1.25
C LEU A 262 0.92 -6.76 -0.61
N LEU A 263 1.17 -8.01 -1.00
CA LEU A 263 0.38 -9.17 -0.63
C LEU A 263 1.20 -10.10 0.27
N ASP A 264 0.50 -10.82 1.13
CA ASP A 264 1.00 -11.84 2.04
C ASP A 264 -0.02 -12.98 2.07
N VAL A 265 0.02 -13.82 1.03
CA VAL A 265 -0.89 -14.96 0.85
C VAL A 265 -0.71 -15.98 1.96
N ASP A 266 0.54 -16.31 2.28
CA ASP A 266 0.86 -17.25 3.36
C ASP A 266 0.37 -16.73 4.72
N GLY A 267 0.44 -15.41 4.92
CA GLY A 267 -0.02 -14.74 6.13
C GLY A 267 -1.52 -14.85 6.38
N ILE A 268 -2.35 -15.01 5.34
CA ILE A 268 -3.81 -15.24 5.51
C ILE A 268 -4.05 -16.48 6.36
N GLY A 269 -3.25 -17.54 6.21
CA GLY A 269 -3.38 -18.78 6.96
C GLY A 269 -3.20 -18.64 8.49
N LYS A 270 -2.68 -17.49 8.97
CA LYS A 270 -2.56 -17.19 10.40
C LYS A 270 -3.89 -16.74 11.02
N LEU A 271 -4.86 -16.33 10.20
CA LEU A 271 -6.15 -15.86 10.65
C LEU A 271 -6.97 -17.05 11.18
N LYS A 272 -7.43 -16.94 12.42
CA LYS A 272 -8.44 -17.84 12.96
C LYS A 272 -9.79 -17.19 12.73
N ILE A 273 -10.65 -17.85 11.96
CA ILE A 273 -12.09 -17.56 12.00
C ILE A 273 -12.60 -18.36 13.19
N ASP A 274 -13.10 -17.68 14.22
CA ASP A 274 -13.87 -18.37 15.26
C ASP A 274 -15.09 -18.96 14.58
N ARG A 275 -15.06 -20.28 14.39
CA ARG A 275 -16.21 -21.05 13.92
C ARG A 275 -17.20 -21.06 15.08
N SER A 276 -18.16 -20.15 15.05
CA SER A 276 -19.32 -20.19 15.96
C SER A 276 -20.13 -21.46 15.73
#